data_AF-A0A967SUM2-F1
#
_entry.id   AF-A0A967SUM2-F1
#
_cell.length_a   1.000
_cell.length_b   1.000
_cell.length_c   1.000
_cell.angle_alpha   90.00
_cell.angle_beta   90.00
_cell.angle_gamma   90.00
#
_symmetry.space_group_name_H-M   'P 1'
#
loop_
_entity.id
_entity.type
_entity.pdbx_description
1 polymer ?
#
loop_
_entity_poly.entity_id
_entity_poly.type
_entity_poly.pdbx_seq_one_letter_code
_entity_poly.pdbx_strand_id
1 'polypeptide(L)'
;MSNDIVTLQWAAVSELRENESYLVSILDITSGSSRELIVSVRDTKYVVPETLRPRDDLPHIFRWSVVTVAQIGVNEDGSPRYRESGPRSQPSYFSWLGSTSVTTPQP
;
A
#
# COMPACT_ATOMS: atom_id res chain seq x y z
N MET A 1 4.91 -2.29 23.73
CA MET A 1 5.20 -2.42 22.28
C MET A 1 4.48 -1.28 21.59
N SER A 2 5.19 -0.39 20.91
CA SER A 2 4.57 0.73 20.19
C SER A 2 3.81 0.19 18.99
N ASN A 3 2.49 0.41 18.96
CA ASN A 3 1.68 0.08 17.80
C ASN A 3 1.79 1.24 16.79
N ASP A 4 2.90 1.30 16.07
CA ASP A 4 3.14 2.36 15.09
C ASP A 4 2.26 2.14 13.86
N ILE A 5 1.27 3.01 13.68
CA ILE A 5 0.35 2.99 12.54
C ILE A 5 0.90 3.91 11.46
N VAL A 6 1.11 3.37 10.25
CA VAL A 6 1.48 4.17 9.09
C VAL A 6 0.23 4.48 8.27
N THR A 7 -0.04 5.77 8.05
CA THR A 7 -1.11 6.23 7.17
C THR A 7 -0.52 6.97 5.98
N LEU A 8 -0.85 6.51 4.77
CA LEU A 8 -0.55 7.19 3.52
C LEU A 8 -1.67 8.19 3.23
N GLN A 9 -1.33 9.39 2.81
CA GLN A 9 -2.30 10.43 2.44
C GLN A 9 -1.80 11.17 1.21
N TRP A 10 -2.71 11.50 0.29
CA TRP A 10 -2.40 12.20 -0.95
C TRP A 10 -3.46 13.24 -1.27
N ALA A 11 -3.12 14.16 -2.17
CA ALA A 11 -4.07 15.14 -2.68
C ALA A 11 -4.90 14.55 -3.83
N ALA A 12 -6.21 14.82 -3.82
CA ALA A 12 -7.06 14.58 -4.99
C ALA A 12 -6.91 15.74 -5.98
N VAL A 13 -6.71 15.44 -7.26
CA VAL A 13 -6.65 16.44 -8.33
C VAL A 13 -8.04 16.78 -8.86
N SER A 14 -8.96 15.80 -8.80
CA SER A 14 -10.38 15.95 -9.12
C SER A 14 -11.20 14.97 -8.29
N GLU A 15 -12.51 15.16 -8.29
CA GLU A 15 -13.44 14.15 -7.80
C GLU A 15 -13.35 12.88 -8.65
N LEU A 16 -13.43 11.72 -8.00
CA LEU A 16 -13.48 10.42 -8.67
C LEU A 16 -14.87 10.18 -9.23
N ARG A 17 -14.96 9.70 -10.48
CA ARG A 17 -16.22 9.18 -11.01
C ARG A 17 -16.67 7.94 -10.24
N GLU A 18 -17.93 7.55 -10.43
CA GLU A 18 -18.50 6.36 -9.78
C GLU A 18 -17.71 5.09 -10.04
N ASN A 19 -17.18 4.94 -11.26
CA ASN A 19 -16.36 3.79 -11.66
C ASN A 19 -14.86 4.01 -11.45
N GLU A 20 -14.45 5.06 -10.74
CA GLU A 20 -13.04 5.37 -10.49
C GLU A 20 -12.64 5.16 -9.04
N SER A 21 -11.38 4.79 -8.86
CA SER A 21 -10.72 4.60 -7.57
C SER A 21 -9.25 5.00 -7.66
N TYR A 22 -8.61 5.21 -6.52
CA TYR A 22 -7.17 5.31 -6.41
C TYR A 22 -6.58 3.92 -6.25
N LEU A 23 -5.67 3.55 -7.14
CA LEU A 23 -4.83 2.38 -6.98
C LEU A 23 -3.54 2.80 -6.28
N VAL A 24 -3.35 2.30 -5.06
CA VAL A 24 -2.18 2.52 -4.23
C VAL A 24 -1.25 1.31 -4.38
N SER A 25 -0.04 1.57 -4.84
CA SER A 25 1.05 0.59 -4.94
C SER A 25 2.04 0.83 -3.81
N ILE A 26 2.39 -0.19 -3.04
CA ILE A 26 3.39 -0.13 -1.96
C ILE A 26 4.39 -1.27 -2.15
N LEU A 27 5.68 -0.94 -2.21
CA LEU A 27 6.77 -1.89 -2.38
C LEU A 27 7.84 -1.66 -1.31
N ASP A 28 8.19 -2.74 -0.62
CA ASP A 28 9.38 -2.78 0.24
C ASP A 28 10.64 -2.91 -0.63
N ILE A 29 11.44 -1.85 -0.68
CA ILE A 29 12.66 -1.82 -1.51
C ILE A 29 13.91 -2.27 -0.71
N THR A 30 13.78 -2.50 0.59
CA THR A 30 14.88 -2.96 1.45
C THR A 30 14.96 -4.48 1.50
N SER A 31 13.81 -5.16 1.55
CA SER A 31 13.75 -6.63 1.65
C SER A 31 14.30 -7.38 0.43
N GLY A 32 14.51 -6.70 -0.70
CA GLY A 32 14.85 -7.32 -1.98
C GLY A 32 13.74 -8.21 -2.57
N SER A 33 12.58 -8.31 -1.91
CA SER A 33 11.43 -9.04 -2.41
C SER A 33 10.67 -8.23 -3.45
N SER A 34 10.15 -8.89 -4.47
CA SER A 34 9.22 -8.29 -5.45
C SER A 34 7.78 -8.20 -4.93
N ARG A 35 7.57 -8.27 -3.60
CA ARG A 35 6.25 -8.26 -2.99
C ARG A 35 5.69 -6.83 -2.98
N GLU A 36 4.91 -6.52 -4.00
CA GLU A 36 4.14 -5.29 -4.08
C GLU A 36 2.73 -5.52 -3.52
N LEU A 37 2.28 -4.65 -2.61
CA LEU A 37 0.87 -4.54 -2.25
C LEU A 37 0.21 -3.54 -3.19
N ILE A 38 -0.82 -4.00 -3.90
CA ILE A 38 -1.67 -3.17 -4.75
C ILE A 38 -3.08 -3.19 -4.18
N VAL A 39 -3.63 -2.02 -3.90
CA VAL A 39 -4.97 -1.87 -3.31
C VAL A 39 -5.73 -0.73 -3.96
N SER A 40 -7.01 -0.94 -4.23
CA SER A 40 -7.93 0.09 -4.71
C SER A 40 -8.72 0.69 -3.56
N VAL A 41 -8.73 2.02 -3.43
CA VAL A 41 -9.53 2.76 -2.43
C VAL A 41 -10.18 3.98 -3.06
N ARG A 42 -11.27 4.49 -2.47
CA ARG A 42 -11.90 5.75 -2.92
C ARG A 42 -11.54 6.95 -2.05
N ASP A 43 -11.11 6.71 -0.81
CA ASP A 43 -10.59 7.76 0.07
C ASP A 43 -9.21 8.23 -0.38
N THR A 44 -8.84 9.46 0.01
CA THR A 44 -7.50 10.03 -0.20
C THR A 44 -6.49 9.65 0.89
N LYS A 45 -6.75 8.54 1.58
CA LYS A 45 -5.91 7.98 2.63
C LYS A 45 -5.97 6.47 2.64
N TYR A 46 -4.90 5.85 3.12
CA TYR A 46 -4.82 4.41 3.31
C TYR A 46 -3.97 4.07 4.53
N VAL A 47 -4.48 3.22 5.42
CA VAL A 47 -3.72 2.69 6.56
C VAL A 47 -2.97 1.46 6.10
N VAL A 48 -1.64 1.49 6.19
CA VAL A 48 -0.79 0.37 5.76
C VAL A 48 -1.03 -0.82 6.71
N PRO A 49 -1.40 -2.01 6.19
CA PRO A 49 -1.62 -3.18 7.02
C PRO A 49 -0.35 -3.61 7.75
N GLU A 50 -0.48 -4.03 9.00
CA GLU A 50 0.64 -4.55 9.80
C GLU A 50 1.29 -5.79 9.19
N THR A 51 0.60 -6.51 8.28
CA THR A 51 1.17 -7.64 7.53
C THR A 51 2.33 -7.24 6.60
N LEU A 52 2.49 -5.95 6.30
CA LEU A 52 3.63 -5.40 5.57
C LEU A 52 4.79 -4.99 6.49
N ARG A 53 4.60 -4.95 7.82
CA ARG A 53 5.67 -4.59 8.75
C ARG A 53 6.84 -5.57 8.60
N PRO A 54 8.09 -5.09 8.57
CA PRO A 54 9.26 -5.97 8.54
C PRO A 54 9.29 -6.91 9.73
N ARG A 55 9.87 -8.09 9.53
CA ARG A 55 9.96 -9.15 10.56
C ARG A 55 11.32 -9.18 11.26
N ASP A 56 12.32 -8.54 10.68
CA ASP A 56 13.62 -8.32 11.30
C ASP A 56 13.63 -7.03 12.13
N ASP A 57 14.77 -6.70 12.71
CA ASP A 57 15.01 -5.51 13.52
C ASP A 57 15.58 -4.33 12.71
N LEU A 58 15.58 -4.43 11.37
CA LEU A 58 16.09 -3.39 10.49
C LEU A 58 14.96 -2.46 10.02
N PRO A 59 15.24 -1.16 9.86
CA PRO A 59 14.30 -0.25 9.23
C PRO A 59 14.21 -0.54 7.73
N HIS A 60 13.01 -0.85 7.24
CA HIS A 60 12.78 -1.01 5.81
C HIS A 60 12.25 0.27 5.19
N ILE A 61 12.68 0.55 3.96
CA ILE A 61 12.18 1.66 3.15
C ILE A 61 11.08 1.12 2.24
N PHE A 62 9.93 1.77 2.30
CA PHE A 62 8.80 1.47 1.43
C PHE A 62 8.64 2.59 0.42
N ARG A 63 8.58 2.23 -0.86
CA ARG A 63 8.20 3.12 -1.96
C ARG A 63 6.72 2.95 -2.22
N TRP A 64 5.99 4.04 -2.34
CA TRP A 64 4.59 4.00 -2.72
C TRP A 64 4.22 5.04 -3.77
N SER A 65 3.16 4.75 -4.53
CA SER A 65 2.60 5.66 -5.52
C SER A 65 1.09 5.48 -5.62
N VAL A 66 0.42 6.51 -6.14
CA VAL A 66 -1.02 6.51 -6.36
C VAL A 66 -1.30 6.81 -7.83
N VAL A 67 -2.27 6.12 -8.40
CA VAL A 67 -2.80 6.44 -9.73
C VAL A 67 -4.32 6.32 -9.71
N THR A 68 -5.01 7.23 -10.38
CA THR A 68 -6.45 7.10 -10.60
C THR A 68 -6.70 6.04 -11.65
N VAL A 69 -7.58 5.08 -11.35
CA VAL A 69 -7.96 4.01 -12.26
C VAL A 69 -9.47 3.93 -12.41
N ALA A 70 -9.93 3.63 -13.62
CA ALA A 70 -11.32 3.28 -13.90
C ALA A 70 -11.48 1.76 -13.90
N GLN A 71 -12.50 1.24 -13.22
CA GLN A 71 -12.89 -0.16 -13.31
C GLN A 71 -13.56 -0.40 -14.67
N ILE A 72 -12.95 -1.27 -15.48
CA ILE A 72 -13.36 -1.58 -16.85
C ILE A 72 -14.00 -2.96 -16.98
N GLY A 73 -14.05 -3.73 -15.89
CA GLY A 73 -14.67 -5.03 -15.85
C GLY A 73 -14.29 -5.81 -14.61
N VAL A 74 -14.58 -7.10 -14.66
CA VAL A 74 -14.22 -8.10 -13.65
C VAL A 74 -13.63 -9.29 -14.39
N ASN A 75 -12.56 -9.87 -13.87
CA ASN A 75 -11.98 -11.11 -14.39
C ASN A 75 -12.90 -12.30 -14.09
N GLU A 76 -12.62 -13.46 -14.69
CA GLU A 76 -13.38 -14.69 -14.46
C GLU A 76 -13.33 -15.16 -13.00
N ASP A 77 -12.28 -14.79 -12.26
CA ASP A 77 -12.08 -15.08 -10.84
C ASP A 77 -12.80 -14.10 -9.90
N GLY A 78 -13.54 -13.12 -10.44
CA GLY A 78 -14.24 -12.10 -9.65
C GLY A 78 -13.38 -10.89 -9.26
N SER A 79 -12.10 -10.85 -9.64
CA SER A 79 -11.23 -9.70 -9.35
C SER A 79 -11.51 -8.52 -10.30
N PRO A 80 -11.56 -7.28 -9.80
CA PRO A 80 -11.82 -6.11 -10.64
C PRO A 80 -10.67 -5.86 -11.62
N ARG A 81 -11.01 -5.49 -12.85
CA ARG A 81 -10.06 -5.06 -13.87
C ARG A 81 -10.03 -3.55 -13.96
N TYR A 82 -8.84 -2.99 -13.92
CA TYR A 82 -8.63 -1.55 -13.92
C TYR A 82 -7.88 -1.06 -15.17
N ARG A 83 -8.12 0.18 -15.54
CA ARG A 83 -7.36 0.94 -16.55
C ARG A 83 -6.97 2.28 -15.95
N GLU A 84 -5.73 2.70 -16.12
CA GLU A 84 -5.28 4.02 -15.69
C GLU A 84 -6.14 5.13 -16.35
N SER A 85 -6.66 6.04 -15.52
CA SER A 85 -7.52 7.17 -15.92
C SER A 85 -6.84 8.51 -15.67
N GLY A 86 -5.62 8.51 -15.13
CA GLY A 86 -4.85 9.72 -14.84
C GLY A 86 -3.36 9.44 -14.67
N PRO A 87 -2.55 10.50 -14.49
CA PRO A 87 -1.12 10.34 -14.27
C PRO A 87 -0.85 9.66 -12.93
N ARG A 88 0.18 8.82 -12.89
CA ARG A 88 0.73 8.30 -11.64
C ARG A 88 1.45 9.41 -10.87
N SER A 89 1.31 9.41 -9.55
CA SER A 89 2.04 10.32 -8.67
C SER A 89 3.56 10.10 -8.80
N GLN A 90 4.34 11.10 -8.41
CA GLN A 90 5.73 10.85 -8.09
C GLN A 90 5.82 9.84 -6.93
N PRO A 91 6.83 8.95 -6.90
CA PRO A 91 7.00 8.02 -5.80
C PRO A 91 7.28 8.77 -4.49
N SER A 92 6.62 8.34 -3.43
CA SER A 92 6.88 8.78 -2.06
C SER A 92 7.45 7.63 -1.24
N TYR A 93 8.10 7.95 -0.13
CA TYR A 93 8.82 6.98 0.68
C TYR A 93 8.51 7.13 2.16
N PHE A 94 8.48 6.02 2.89
CA PHE A 94 8.49 6.01 4.36
C PHE A 94 9.40 4.88 4.85
N SER A 95 9.90 5.00 6.08
CA SER A 95 10.57 3.91 6.78
C SER A 95 9.66 3.30 7.82
N TRP A 96 9.74 1.98 7.99
CA TRP A 96 9.06 1.28 9.08
C TRP A 96 10.02 0.31 9.75
N LEU A 97 10.16 0.44 11.06
CA LEU A 97 10.94 -0.50 11.85
C LEU A 97 10.13 -1.79 12.06
N GLY A 98 10.77 -2.92 11.83
CA GLY A 98 10.19 -4.21 12.17
C GLY A 98 10.06 -4.42 13.67
N SER A 99 9.22 -5.37 14.06
CA SER A 99 9.05 -5.76 15.45
C SER A 99 9.42 -7.23 15.60
N THR A 100 10.51 -7.50 16.32
CA THR A 100 10.82 -8.87 16.75
C THR A 100 9.83 -9.26 17.84
N SER A 101 8.82 -10.06 17.49
CA SER A 101 8.07 -10.78 18.52
C SER A 101 8.99 -11.87 19.07
N VAL A 102 9.74 -11.56 20.13
CA VAL A 102 10.42 -12.60 20.91
C VAL A 102 9.32 -13.47 21.53
N THR A 103 9.09 -14.64 20.94
CA THR A 103 8.31 -15.70 21.58
C THR A 103 9.21 -16.26 22.68
N THR A 104 9.02 -15.82 23.92
CA THR A 104 9.69 -16.45 25.07
C THR A 104 9.14 -17.89 25.17
N PRO A 105 9.98 -18.94 25.15
CA PRO A 105 9.49 -20.29 25.39
C PRO A 105 8.91 -20.36 26.81
N GLN A 106 7.67 -20.85 26.92
CA GLN A 106 6.99 -21.08 28.19
C GLN A 106 7.72 -22.22 28.94
N PRO A 107 7.98 -22.08 30.26
CA PRO A 107 8.78 -23.04 31.04
C PRO A 107 8.15 -24.43 31.15
#